data_AF-Q4C2S7-F1
#
_entry.id   AF-Q4C2S7-F1
#
_cell.length_a   1.000
_cell.length_b   1.000
_cell.length_c   1.000
_cell.angle_alpha   90.00
_cell.angle_beta   90.00
_cell.angle_gamma   90.00
#
_symmetry.space_group_name_H-M   'P 1'
#
loop_
_entity.id
_entity.type
_entity.pdbx_description
1 polymer ?
#
loop_
_entity_poly.entity_id
_entity_poly.type
_entity_poly.pdbx_seq_one_letter_code
_entity_poly.pdbx_strand_id
1 'polypeptide(L)' 'MIEVDHIIPKSKGGKDTYNNLQALHRHCHDVKSKNDVTAHRNKKVLLKSTTNNIS' A
#
# COMPACT_ATOMS: atom_id res chain seq x y z
N MET A 1 12.25 -18.46 3.76
CA MET A 1 11.03 -18.52 4.59
C MET A 1 9.95 -17.68 3.91
N ILE A 2 8.78 -18.28 3.72
CA ILE A 2 7.60 -17.65 3.10
C ILE A 2 6.58 -17.34 4.21
N GLU A 3 5.96 -16.17 4.14
CA GLU A 3 4.86 -15.74 5.01
C GLU A 3 3.66 -15.29 4.18
N VAL A 4 2.48 -15.26 4.81
CA VAL A 4 1.25 -14.74 4.20
C VAL A 4 1.13 -13.28 4.57
N ASP A 5 0.97 -12.43 3.55
CA ASP A 5 0.94 -10.98 3.72
C ASP A 5 -0.22 -10.36 2.92
N HIS A 6 -0.74 -9.23 3.38
CA HIS A 6 -1.88 -8.57 2.72
C HIS A 6 -1.42 -7.70 1.56
N ILE A 7 -1.97 -7.89 0.37
CA ILE A 7 -1.71 -7.05 -0.81
C ILE A 7 -2.07 -5.59 -0.51
N ILE A 8 -3.26 -5.36 0.05
CA ILE A 8 -3.67 -4.08 0.65
C ILE A 8 -3.57 -4.21 2.17
N PRO A 9 -2.73 -3.41 2.84
CA PRO A 9 -2.60 -3.45 4.30
C PRO A 9 -3.94 -3.21 5.01
N LYS A 10 -4.15 -3.87 6.16
CA LYS A 10 -5.36 -3.69 6.98
C LYS A 10 -5.62 -2.23 7.35
N SER A 11 -4.55 -1.46 7.61
CA SER A 11 -4.63 -0.03 7.89
C SER A 11 -5.23 0.81 6.75
N LYS A 12 -5.27 0.29 5.52
CA LYS A 12 -5.89 0.91 4.34
C LYS A 12 -7.26 0.30 3.99
N GLY A 13 -7.84 -0.51 4.88
CA GLY A 13 -9.12 -1.19 4.64
C GLY A 13 -9.00 -2.50 3.87
N GLY A 14 -7.79 -3.07 3.76
CA GLY A 14 -7.60 -4.41 3.20
C GLY A 14 -8.35 -5.46 4.03
N LYS A 15 -9.11 -6.32 3.34
CA LYS A 15 -9.89 -7.40 3.97
C LYS A 15 -9.08 -8.69 4.05
N ASP A 16 -9.42 -9.55 5.00
CA ASP A 16 -8.89 -10.91 5.11
C ASP A 16 -9.57 -11.85 4.10
N THR A 17 -9.42 -11.55 2.81
CA THR A 17 -9.93 -12.39 1.71
C THR A 17 -8.76 -12.99 0.96
N TYR A 18 -8.90 -14.22 0.46
CA TYR A 18 -7.85 -14.88 -0.32
C TYR A 18 -7.33 -14.02 -1.48
N ASN A 19 -8.20 -13.24 -2.12
CA ASN A 19 -7.85 -12.33 -3.22
C ASN A 19 -6.98 -11.14 -2.78
N ASN A 20 -6.89 -10.86 -1.47
CA ASN A 20 -6.06 -9.82 -0.87
C ASN A 20 -4.87 -10.39 -0.09
N LEU A 21 -4.60 -11.70 -0.19
CA LEU A 21 -3.46 -12.35 0.44
C LEU A 21 -2.44 -12.76 -0.61
N GLN A 22 -1.16 -12.59 -0.31
CA GLN A 22 -0.04 -13.04 -1.12
C GLN A 22 0.96 -13.80 -0.26
N ALA A 23 1.60 -14.81 -0.84
CA ALA A 23 2.76 -15.46 -0.24
C ALA A 23 4.01 -14.64 -0.58
N LEU A 24 4.75 -14.21 0.44
CA LEU A 24 5.92 -13.36 0.28
C LEU A 24 7.10 -13.95 1.03
N HIS A 25 8.31 -13.80 0.49
CA HIS A 25 9.51 -14.12 1.24
C HIS A 25 9.75 -13.05 2.30
N ARG A 26 10.21 -13.44 3.49
CA ARG A 26 10.57 -12.50 4.58
C ARG A 26 11.46 -11.34 4.12
N HIS A 27 12.43 -11.61 3.25
CA HIS A 27 13.31 -10.57 2.70
C HIS A 27 12.58 -9.58 1.76
N CYS A 28 11.56 -10.04 1.05
CA CYS A 28 10.75 -9.21 0.17
C CYS A 28 9.72 -8.38 0.96
N HIS A 29 9.38 -8.78 2.19
CA HIS A 29 8.49 -8.04 3.08
C HIS A 29 9.03 -6.66 3.46
N ASP A 30 10.34 -6.58 3.74
CA ASP A 30 11.01 -5.31 4.05
C ASP A 30 10.95 -4.32 2.88
N VAL A 31 11.09 -4.83 1.64
CA VAL A 31 11.01 -4.02 0.42
C VAL A 31 9.58 -3.54 0.18
N LYS A 32 8.60 -4.42 0.37
CA LYS A 32 7.17 -4.09 0.23
C LYS A 32 6.74 -3.02 1.24
N SER A 33 7.09 -3.19 2.51
CA SER A 33 6.76 -2.22 3.56
C SER A 33 7.31 -0.83 3.27
N LYS A 34 8.55 -0.72 2.75
CA LYS A 34 9.13 0.56 2.34
C LYS A 34 8.38 1.19 1.15
N ASN A 35 7.98 0.39 0.17
CA ASN A 35 7.22 0.87 -0.99
C ASN A 35 5.78 1.28 -0.63
N ASP A 36 5.15 0.59 0.32
CA ASP A 36 3.82 0.96 0.80
C ASP A 36 3.81 2.32 1.50
N VAL A 37 4.91 2.68 2.19
CA VAL A 37 5.12 4.00 2.80
C VAL A 37 5.31 5.09 1.74
N THR A 38 6.03 4.83 0.65
CA THR A 38 6.24 5.84 -0.41
C THR A 38 4.98 6.11 -1.22
N ALA A 39 4.13 5.10 -1.44
CA ALA A 39 2.80 5.29 -2.04
C ALA A 39 1.89 6.23 -1.23
N HIS A 40 2.06 6.30 0.10
CA HIS A 40 1.33 7.27 0.94
C HIS A 40 1.77 8.71 0.73
N ARG A 41 3.05 8.95 0.44
CA ARG A 41 3.56 10.32 0.21
C ARG A 41 2.98 10.91 -1.08
N ASN A 42 2.80 10.08 -2.11
CA ASN A 42 2.33 10.54 -3.42
C ASN A 42 0.81 10.84 -3.46
N LYS A 43 -0.01 10.19 -2.62
CA LYS A 43 -1.46 10.49 -2.58
C LYS A 43 -1.77 11.87 -1.99
N LYS A 44 -0.96 12.34 -1.03
CA LYS A 44 -1.10 13.69 -0.45
C LYS A 44 -0.65 14.79 -1.41
N VAL A 45 0.27 14.49 -2.32
CA VAL A 45 0.70 15.41 -3.39
C VAL A 45 -0.34 15.48 -4.50
N LEU A 46 -0.89 14.34 -4.95
CA LEU A 46 -1.90 14.32 -6.02
C LEU A 46 -3.23 14.98 -5.62
N LEU A 47 -3.70 14.77 -4.37
CA LEU A 47 -4.93 15.42 -3.87
C LEU A 47 -4.78 16.95 -3.68
N LYS A 48 -3.56 17.48 -3.57
CA LYS A 48 -3.31 18.93 -3.47
C LYS A 48 -3.27 19.64 -4.83
N SER A 49 -3.07 18.91 -5.92
CA SER A 49 -2.98 19.47 -7.27
C SER A 49 -4.34 19.66 -7.95
N THR A 50 -5.42 19.02 -7.47
CA THR A 50 -6.75 19.11 -8.08
C THR A 50 -7.60 20.28 -7.55
N THR A 51 -7.20 20.98 -6.50
CA THR A 51 -7.99 22.09 -5.91
C THR A 51 -7.66 23.49 -6.44
N ASN A 52 -6.71 23.64 -7.36
CA ASN A 52 -6.27 24.96 -7.84
C ASN A 52 -6.76 25.32 -9.26
N ASN A 53 -7.91 24.78 -9.70
CA ASN A 53 -8.49 25.13 -11.00
C ASN A 53 -10.01 25.28 -10.97
N ILE A 54 -10.53 25.88 -9.88
CA ILE A 54 -11.88 26.43 -9.86
C ILE A 54 -11.74 27.92 -9.56
N SER A 55 -11.48 28.68 -10.63
CA SER A 55 -11.69 30.12 -10.77
C SER A 55 -12.07 30.39 -12.22
#